data_AF-A0A935KBI2-F1
#
_entry.id   AF-A0A935KBI2-F1
#
_cell.length_a   1.000
_cell.length_b   1.000
_cell.length_c   1.000
_cell.angle_alpha   90.00
_cell.angle_beta   90.00
_cell.angle_gamma   90.00
#
_symmetry.space_group_name_H-M   'P 1'
#
loop_
_entity.id
_entity.type
_entity.pdbx_description
1 polymer ?
#
loop_
_entity_poly.entity_id
_entity_poly.type
_entity_poly.pdbx_seq_one_letter_code
_entity_poly.pdbx_strand_id
1 'polypeptide(L)'
;MRTASDLKGKTFAIGAPGSGSTMAMSLFLDHAGMKNDVRIRMEGHQDYPSQLLDGKIQAFSRLGSVPAAVVDEVAASRPINLVDFGPELDRSKFLDKYPFSIRSKATSARFTRAPRSSGTSSTSRSRTPR
;
A
#
# COMPACT_ATOMS: atom_id res chain seq x y z
N MET A 1 -10.43 -3.19 -5.66
CA MET A 1 -10.13 -1.77 -5.46
C MET A 1 -9.14 -1.37 -6.53
N ARG A 2 -9.51 -0.42 -7.38
CA ARG A 2 -8.74 0.07 -8.54
C ARG A 2 -8.61 1.59 -8.54
N THR A 3 -9.55 2.31 -7.93
CA THR A 3 -9.54 3.78 -7.85
C THR A 3 -9.70 4.23 -6.40
N ALA A 4 -9.36 5.48 -6.08
CA ALA A 4 -9.54 6.00 -4.73
C ALA A 4 -11.02 6.06 -4.32
N SER A 5 -11.93 6.22 -5.29
CA SER A 5 -13.38 6.20 -5.05
C SER A 5 -13.87 4.87 -4.47
N ASP A 6 -13.20 3.75 -4.77
CA ASP A 6 -13.53 2.45 -4.21
C ASP A 6 -13.24 2.34 -2.69
N LEU A 7 -12.56 3.31 -2.08
CA LEU A 7 -12.33 3.37 -0.62
C LEU A 7 -13.59 3.73 0.16
N LYS A 8 -14.62 4.27 -0.51
CA LYS A 8 -15.87 4.67 0.15
C LYS A 8 -16.52 3.48 0.87
N GLY A 9 -16.84 3.68 2.14
CA GLY A 9 -17.39 2.69 3.06
C GLY A 9 -16.38 1.64 3.56
N LYS A 10 -15.11 1.71 3.15
CA LYS A 10 -14.08 0.72 3.52
C LYS A 10 -13.18 1.21 4.65
N THR A 11 -12.51 0.27 5.30
CA THR A 11 -11.52 0.53 6.33
C THR A 11 -10.15 0.78 5.70
N PHE A 12 -9.60 1.96 5.94
CA PHE A 12 -8.33 2.43 5.40
C PHE A 12 -7.34 2.73 6.52
N ALA A 13 -6.23 1.99 6.57
CA ALA A 13 -5.17 2.19 7.54
C ALA A 13 -4.18 3.23 7.06
N ILE A 14 -3.95 4.33 7.79
CA ILE A 14 -3.19 5.48 7.29
C ILE A 14 -1.79 5.66 7.89
N GLY A 15 -1.43 4.86 8.89
CA GLY A 15 -0.14 4.90 9.58
C GLY A 15 -0.30 4.93 11.09
N ALA A 16 0.83 4.81 11.81
CA ALA A 16 0.84 4.96 13.25
C ALA A 16 0.43 6.40 13.66
N PRO A 17 -0.28 6.58 14.78
CA PRO A 17 -0.58 7.91 15.30
C PRO A 17 0.70 8.74 15.46
N GLY A 18 0.65 10.03 15.08
CA GLY A 18 1.80 10.95 15.22
C GLY A 18 2.88 10.87 14.13
N SER A 19 2.79 9.94 13.18
CA SER A 19 3.68 9.93 12.01
C SER A 19 3.34 11.03 11.01
N GLY A 20 4.34 11.68 10.41
CA GLY A 20 4.15 12.68 9.36
C GLY A 20 3.36 12.16 8.16
N SER A 21 3.50 10.85 7.84
CA SER A 21 2.72 10.19 6.78
C SER A 21 1.23 10.12 7.13
N THR A 22 0.91 9.81 8.39
CA THR A 22 -0.47 9.76 8.91
C THR A 22 -1.10 11.14 8.87
N MET A 23 -0.36 12.17 9.29
CA MET A 23 -0.83 13.55 9.25
C MET A 23 -1.10 14.03 7.82
N ALA A 24 -0.18 13.78 6.89
CA ALA A 24 -0.35 14.15 5.48
C ALA A 24 -1.56 13.46 4.85
N MET A 25 -1.72 12.15 5.08
CA MET A 25 -2.86 11.40 4.54
C MET A 25 -4.18 11.83 5.17
N SER A 26 -4.21 12.07 6.49
CA SER A 26 -5.41 12.58 7.17
C SER A 26 -5.81 13.95 6.63
N LEU A 27 -4.84 14.85 6.40
CA LEU A 27 -5.08 16.17 5.85
C LEU A 27 -5.60 16.10 4.42
N PHE A 28 -5.03 15.22 3.60
CA PHE A 28 -5.51 14.98 2.24
C PHE A 28 -6.95 14.47 2.22
N LEU A 29 -7.29 13.45 3.03
CA LEU A 29 -8.65 12.91 3.11
C LEU A 29 -9.67 13.97 3.58
N ASP A 30 -9.28 14.83 4.50
CA ASP A 30 -10.11 15.93 4.99
C ASP A 30 -10.35 16.97 3.88
N HIS A 31 -9.29 17.41 3.21
CA HIS A 31 -9.34 18.40 2.14
C HIS A 31 -10.02 17.89 0.87
N ALA A 32 -9.88 16.60 0.56
CA ALA A 32 -10.57 15.94 -0.55
C ALA A 32 -12.04 15.60 -0.23
N GLY A 33 -12.51 15.85 1.00
CA GLY A 33 -13.88 15.53 1.44
C GLY A 33 -14.15 14.03 1.61
N MET A 34 -13.10 13.20 1.62
CA MET A 34 -13.19 11.73 1.69
C MET A 34 -13.18 11.20 3.12
N LYS A 35 -12.84 12.03 4.11
CA LYS A 35 -12.71 11.63 5.52
C LYS A 35 -13.97 10.97 6.09
N ASN A 36 -15.16 11.48 5.74
CA ASN A 36 -16.44 10.92 6.20
C ASN A 36 -16.88 9.71 5.37
N ASP A 37 -16.30 9.54 4.18
CA ASP A 37 -16.61 8.43 3.28
C ASP A 37 -15.77 7.18 3.62
N VAL A 38 -14.71 7.29 4.43
CA VAL A 38 -13.75 6.21 4.68
C VAL A 38 -13.61 5.96 6.18
N ARG A 39 -13.52 4.70 6.60
CA ARG A 39 -13.26 4.34 7.99
C ARG A 39 -11.75 4.35 8.25
N ILE A 40 -11.25 5.47 8.76
CA ILE A 40 -9.82 5.67 9.00
C ILE A 40 -9.35 4.85 10.22
N ARG A 41 -8.25 4.10 10.05
CA ARG A 41 -7.53 3.42 11.15
C ARG A 41 -6.11 3.95 11.27
N MET A 42 -5.70 4.29 12.48
CA MET A 42 -4.35 4.73 12.80
C MET A 42 -3.65 3.62 13.60
N GLU A 43 -2.90 2.79 12.90
CA GLU A 43 -2.27 1.59 13.44
C GLU A 43 -0.88 1.40 12.82
N GLY A 44 -0.02 0.60 13.46
CA GLY A 44 1.37 0.40 13.02
C GLY A 44 1.47 -0.36 11.69
N HIS A 45 2.45 0.02 10.87
CA HIS A 45 2.68 -0.59 9.54
C HIS A 45 3.00 -2.10 9.59
N GLN A 46 3.50 -2.60 10.72
CA GLN A 46 3.89 -4.01 10.89
C GLN A 46 2.68 -4.95 10.85
N ASP A 47 1.50 -4.48 11.24
CA ASP A 47 0.29 -5.30 11.30
C ASP A 47 -0.53 -5.24 10.00
N TYR A 48 -0.15 -4.41 9.04
CA TYR A 48 -0.93 -4.23 7.81
C TYR A 48 -1.03 -5.49 6.97
N PRO A 49 0.04 -6.31 6.80
CA PRO A 49 -0.07 -7.52 6.02
C PRO A 49 -1.11 -8.48 6.60
N SER A 50 -1.02 -8.81 7.89
CA SER A 50 -1.95 -9.73 8.54
C SER A 50 -3.37 -9.17 8.52
N GLN A 51 -3.56 -7.89 8.83
CA GLN A 51 -4.89 -7.28 8.83
C GLN A 51 -5.54 -7.17 7.46
N LEU A 52 -4.75 -6.95 6.40
CA LEU A 52 -5.24 -6.92 5.03
C LEU A 52 -5.62 -8.33 4.56
N LEU A 53 -4.83 -9.34 4.94
CA LEU A 53 -5.12 -10.74 4.64
C LEU A 53 -6.37 -11.24 5.38
N ASP A 54 -6.51 -10.86 6.66
CA ASP A 54 -7.67 -11.15 7.52
C ASP A 54 -8.93 -10.38 7.12
N GLY A 55 -8.80 -9.36 6.27
CA GLY A 55 -9.91 -8.49 5.86
C GLY A 55 -10.36 -7.50 6.94
N LYS A 56 -9.57 -7.30 8.00
CA LYS A 56 -9.80 -6.25 9.02
C LYS A 56 -9.65 -4.86 8.41
N ILE A 57 -8.69 -4.69 7.51
CA ILE A 57 -8.52 -3.50 6.67
C ILE A 57 -8.71 -3.88 5.21
N GLN A 58 -9.17 -2.94 4.39
CA GLN A 58 -9.33 -3.15 2.94
C GLN A 58 -8.24 -2.47 2.13
N ALA A 59 -7.56 -1.49 2.73
CA ALA A 59 -6.49 -0.74 2.11
C ALA A 59 -5.58 -0.12 3.18
N PHE A 60 -4.34 0.18 2.82
CA PHE A 60 -3.43 0.95 3.66
C PHE A 60 -2.67 2.01 2.86
N SER A 61 -2.33 3.11 3.53
CA SER A 61 -1.49 4.17 3.00
C SER A 61 -0.02 3.81 3.16
N ARG A 62 0.76 4.06 2.10
CA ARG A 62 2.22 4.03 2.16
C ARG A 62 2.76 5.29 1.49
N LEU A 63 3.29 6.20 2.29
CA LEU A 63 4.01 7.37 1.83
C LEU A 63 5.50 7.01 1.66
N GLY A 64 6.05 7.16 0.45
CA GLY A 64 7.44 6.84 0.11
C GLY A 64 7.59 6.20 -1.26
N SER A 65 8.82 5.84 -1.62
CA SER A 65 9.12 5.18 -2.90
C SER A 65 8.68 3.72 -2.89
N VAL A 66 8.11 3.26 -4.00
CA VAL A 66 7.92 1.84 -4.33
C VAL A 66 9.22 1.36 -5.00
N PRO A 67 9.77 0.17 -4.69
CA PRO A 67 9.22 -0.92 -3.88
C PRO A 67 9.44 -0.74 -2.37
N ALA A 68 8.42 -1.06 -1.58
CA ALA A 68 8.51 -1.11 -0.12
C ALA A 68 8.33 -2.55 0.36
N ALA A 69 9.11 -2.98 1.36
CA ALA A 69 9.08 -4.36 1.86
C ALA A 69 7.67 -4.87 2.22
N VAL A 70 6.82 -4.00 2.78
CA VAL A 70 5.42 -4.32 3.10
C VAL A 70 4.58 -4.68 1.86
N VAL A 71 4.88 -4.06 0.70
CA VAL A 71 4.20 -4.34 -0.57
C VAL A 71 4.61 -5.72 -1.07
N ASP A 72 5.89 -6.06 -0.98
CA ASP A 72 6.42 -7.38 -1.38
C ASP A 72 5.90 -8.52 -0.51
N GLU A 73 5.81 -8.27 0.81
CA GLU A 73 5.30 -9.23 1.77
C GLU A 73 3.84 -9.59 1.50
N VAL A 74 2.98 -8.58 1.34
CA VAL A 74 1.57 -8.82 1.03
C VAL A 74 1.40 -9.49 -0.33
N ALA A 75 2.16 -9.04 -1.33
CA ALA A 75 2.12 -9.57 -2.68
C ALA A 75 2.63 -11.02 -2.81
N ALA A 76 3.38 -11.50 -1.81
CA ALA A 76 3.77 -12.90 -1.71
C ALA A 76 2.58 -13.81 -1.33
N SER A 77 1.62 -13.27 -0.59
CA SER A 77 0.46 -14.02 -0.10
C SER A 77 -0.78 -13.84 -0.99
N ARG A 78 -1.04 -12.61 -1.47
CA ARG A 78 -2.20 -12.30 -2.33
C ARG A 78 -1.87 -11.21 -3.35
N PRO A 79 -2.47 -11.24 -4.54
CA PRO A 79 -2.39 -10.14 -5.49
C PRO A 79 -2.96 -8.84 -4.88
N ILE A 80 -2.20 -7.77 -4.95
CA ILE A 80 -2.61 -6.44 -4.48
C ILE A 80 -2.71 -5.47 -5.65
N ASN A 81 -3.50 -4.40 -5.46
CA ASN A 81 -3.58 -3.32 -6.42
C ASN A 81 -2.96 -2.08 -5.81
N LEU A 82 -2.03 -1.46 -6.53
CA LEU A 82 -1.57 -0.11 -6.27
C LEU A 82 -2.63 0.83 -6.86
N VAL A 83 -3.13 1.75 -6.03
CA VAL A 83 -4.14 2.73 -6.44
C VAL A 83 -3.48 4.10 -6.54
N ASP A 84 -3.64 4.74 -7.68
CA ASP A 84 -3.22 6.12 -7.89
C ASP A 84 -4.24 7.09 -7.29
N PHE A 85 -3.74 8.03 -6.48
CA PHE A 85 -4.51 9.15 -5.93
C PHE A 85 -4.26 10.46 -6.68
N GLY A 86 -3.44 10.43 -7.74
CA GLY A 86 -3.17 11.59 -8.60
C GLY A 86 -4.42 12.35 -9.07
N PRO A 87 -5.45 11.65 -9.59
CA PRO A 87 -6.69 12.31 -10.02
C PRO A 87 -7.42 13.04 -8.88
N GLU A 88 -7.43 12.47 -7.68
CA GLU A 88 -8.05 13.07 -6.50
C GLU A 88 -7.22 14.25 -5.97
N LEU A 89 -5.89 14.14 -5.98
CA LEU A 89 -4.96 15.24 -5.66
C LEU A 89 -5.18 16.45 -6.59
N ASP A 90 -5.39 16.21 -7.88
CA ASP A 90 -5.66 17.24 -8.87
C ASP A 90 -7.03 17.88 -8.68
N ARG A 91 -8.06 17.05 -8.47
CA ARG A 91 -9.44 17.54 -8.21
C ARG A 91 -9.52 18.39 -6.95
N SER A 92 -8.83 17.98 -5.89
CA SER A 92 -8.86 18.71 -4.63
C SER A 92 -7.93 19.93 -4.61
N LYS A 93 -7.10 20.14 -5.65
CA LYS A 93 -6.06 21.19 -5.67
C LYS A 93 -5.18 21.14 -4.42
N PHE A 94 -4.91 19.95 -3.92
CA PHE A 94 -4.21 19.77 -2.64
C PHE A 94 -2.78 20.32 -2.72
N LEU A 95 -2.12 20.09 -3.85
CA LEU A 95 -0.75 20.54 -4.10
C LEU A 95 -0.65 22.07 -4.20
N ASP A 96 -1.71 22.76 -4.62
CA ASP A 96 -1.73 24.23 -4.68
C ASP A 96 -1.73 24.85 -3.28
N LYS A 97 -2.41 24.20 -2.32
CA LYS A 97 -2.51 24.65 -0.93
C LYS A 97 -1.33 24.15 -0.07
N TYR A 98 -0.76 23.00 -0.43
CA TYR A 98 0.29 22.32 0.34
C TYR A 98 1.50 21.98 -0.55
N PRO A 99 2.28 22.99 -0.95
CA PRO A 99 3.39 22.84 -1.91
C PRO A 99 4.59 22.04 -1.37
N PHE A 100 4.55 21.62 -0.10
CA PHE A 100 5.58 20.75 0.49
C PHE A 100 5.49 19.29 0.01
N SER A 101 4.41 18.91 -0.67
CA SER A 101 4.21 17.54 -1.17
C SER A 101 4.72 17.42 -2.61
N ILE A 102 5.67 16.52 -2.84
CA ILE A 102 6.11 16.17 -4.19
C ILE A 102 5.11 15.25 -4.86
N ARG A 103 4.72 15.57 -6.10
CA ARG A 103 3.90 14.69 -6.93
C ARG A 103 4.75 13.49 -7.37
N SER A 104 4.35 12.30 -6.93
CA SER A 104 4.85 11.05 -7.52
C SER A 104 3.68 10.35 -8.21
N LYS A 105 3.80 10.07 -9.51
CA LYS A 105 2.81 9.28 -10.24
C LYS A 105 3.03 7.81 -9.90
N ALA A 106 2.11 7.22 -9.14
CA ALA A 106 2.05 5.78 -9.01
C ALA A 106 1.25 5.23 -10.20
N THR A 107 1.85 4.41 -11.05
CA THR A 107 1.07 3.70 -12.08
C THR A 107 0.16 2.71 -11.37
N SER A 108 -1.16 2.89 -11.48
CA SER A 108 -2.12 1.93 -10.96
C SER A 108 -1.86 0.57 -11.61
N ALA A 109 -1.38 -0.38 -10.82
CA ALA A 109 -0.93 -1.67 -11.31
C ALA A 109 -1.31 -2.75 -10.32
N ARG A 110 -1.65 -3.93 -10.85
CA ARG A 110 -1.79 -5.13 -10.03
C ARG A 110 -0.39 -5.67 -9.77
N PHE A 111 0.02 -5.65 -8.52
CA PHE A 111 1.30 -6.18 -8.09
C PHE A 111 1.09 -7.60 -7.57
N THR A 112 1.83 -8.55 -8.12
CA THR A 112 1.86 -9.95 -7.71
C THR A 112 3.32 -10.36 -7.73
N ARG A 113 3.81 -10.95 -6.64
CA ARG A 113 5.19 -11.45 -6.66
C ARG A 113 5.26 -12.57 -7.70
N ALA A 114 6.26 -12.51 -8.58
CA ALA A 114 6.55 -13.64 -9.46
C ALA A 114 6.71 -14.91 -8.60
N PRO A 115 6.16 -16.06 -9.01
CA PRO A 115 6.39 -17.30 -8.29
C PRO A 115 7.91 -17.47 -8.17
N ARG A 116 8.40 -17.65 -6.94
CA ARG A 116 9.78 -18.11 -6.74
C ARG A 116 9.87 -19.41 -7.53
N SER A 117 10.58 -19.39 -8.67
CA SER A 117 11.03 -20.63 -9.27
C SER A 117 11.88 -21.30 -8.20
N SER A 118 11.32 -22.32 -7.57
CA SER A 118 12.07 -23.27 -6.76
C SER A 118 12.99 -24.01 -7.73
N GLY A 119 14.11 -23.38 -8.07
CA GLY A 119 15.27 -24.07 -8.56
C GLY A 119 15.75 -24.94 -7.41
N THR A 120 15.24 -26.17 -7.34
CA THR A 120 15.87 -27.24 -6.59
C THR A 120 17.25 -27.45 -7.22
N SER A 121 18.27 -26.77 -6.69
CA SER A 121 19.65 -27.15 -6.89
C SER A 121 19.92 -28.43 -6.08
N SER A 122 19.32 -29.54 -6.53
CA SER A 122 19.76 -30.88 -6.20
C SER A 122 21.07 -31.12 -6.94
N THR A 123 22.14 -30.46 -6.51
CA THR A 123 23.49 -30.80 -6.97
C THR A 123 23.98 -31.99 -6.16
N SER A 124 23.68 -33.16 -6.70
CA SER A 124 24.54 -34.34 -6.76
C SER A 124 25.29 -34.71 -5.48
N ARG A 125 24.78 -35.75 -4.81
CA ARG A 125 25.60 -36.73 -4.08
C ARG A 125 26.79 -37.16 -4.95
N SER A 126 27.99 -36.62 -4.70
CA SER A 126 29.22 -37.31 -5.07
C SER A 126 29.50 -38.37 -4.00
N ARG A 127 28.87 -39.53 -4.19
CA ARG A 127 29.20 -40.75 -3.47
C ARG A 127 29.72 -41.72 -4.52
N THR A 128 31.03 -41.92 -4.57
CA THR A 128 31.60 -43.15 -5.14
C THR A 128 32.95 -43.46 -4.47
N PRO A 129 33.32 -44.75 -4.41
CA PRO A 129 34.13 -45.34 -3.34
C PRO A 129 35.48 -45.89 -3.83
N ARG A 130 36.23 -46.45 -2.87
CA ARG A 130 37.49 -47.21 -2.94
C ARG A 130 38.77 -46.39 -2.98
#